data_AF-A0A7C3PX76-F1
#
_entry.id   AF-A0A7C3PX76-F1
#
_cell.length_a   1.000
_cell.length_b   1.000
_cell.length_c   1.000
_cell.angle_alpha   90.00
_cell.angle_beta   90.00
_cell.angle_gamma   90.00
#
_symmetry.space_group_name_H-M   'P 1'
#
loop_
_entity.id
_entity.type
_entity.pdbx_description
1 polymer ?
#
loop_
_entity_poly.entity_id
_entity_poly.type
_entity_poly.pdbx_seq_one_letter_code
_entity_poly.pdbx_strand_id
1 'polypeptide(L)'
;MPPLPIEELSPREIVAELDRYIVGQKAAKRAVAIALRNRYRRQMLPAEQQEDIIPKNILMIGPTGVGKTEIARRLAQLARAPFIKIEATKFTEVGYVGRDVDSMIRDLVAVAYRIVEAEKTEEIRPRAAGQAVERILDILVAPESGRRAYAFAPLSPENDPEVEQKEADVREAIRRRRERVREQVVSGARDDERIEIEVEESASPFVQIFSPHGLEEMGLDIANQLGGAFANRASAKRSVTIAEAKEILTEEEARKMIDAASVAKEAIERTEQTGIVFLDELDKIAGR
;
A
#
# COMPACT_ATOMS: atom_id res chain seq x y z
N MET A 1 -4.21 -23.29 12.85
CA MET A 1 -2.85 -22.72 12.95
C MET A 1 -2.77 -21.59 11.94
N PRO A 2 -2.12 -20.45 12.27
CA PRO A 2 -1.75 -19.50 11.24
C PRO A 2 -0.91 -20.21 10.17
N PRO A 3 -0.98 -19.82 8.89
CA PRO A 3 -0.15 -20.42 7.85
C PRO A 3 1.32 -20.28 8.25
N LEU A 4 2.06 -21.40 8.22
CA LEU A 4 3.50 -21.41 8.50
C LEU A 4 4.20 -20.39 7.57
N PRO A 5 5.26 -19.71 8.05
CA PRO A 5 6.14 -18.93 7.17
C PRO A 5 6.61 -19.84 6.03
N ILE A 6 6.56 -19.37 4.79
CA ILE A 6 6.87 -20.20 3.61
C ILE A 6 8.30 -20.71 3.64
N GLU A 7 9.15 -19.96 4.33
CA GLU A 7 10.49 -20.28 4.76
C GLU A 7 10.60 -21.70 5.35
N GLU A 8 9.60 -22.18 6.08
CA GLU A 8 9.66 -23.47 6.76
C GLU A 8 9.16 -24.65 5.92
N LEU A 9 8.49 -24.39 4.80
CA LEU A 9 7.87 -25.47 4.00
C LEU A 9 8.95 -26.36 3.36
N SER A 10 8.80 -27.66 3.56
CA SER A 10 9.55 -28.67 2.83
C SER A 10 9.08 -28.75 1.37
N PRO A 11 9.92 -29.27 0.45
CA PRO A 11 9.49 -29.50 -0.92
C PRO A 11 8.23 -30.36 -1.06
N ARG A 12 7.98 -31.27 -0.11
CA ARG A 12 6.77 -32.11 -0.10
C ARG A 12 5.52 -31.31 0.25
N GLU A 13 5.61 -30.41 1.22
CA GLU A 13 4.51 -29.53 1.62
C GLU A 13 4.19 -28.51 0.53
N ILE A 14 5.21 -27.94 -0.13
CA ILE A 14 5.00 -27.06 -1.29
C ILE A 14 4.26 -27.80 -2.40
N VAL A 15 4.66 -29.04 -2.73
CA VAL A 15 3.95 -29.84 -3.74
C VAL A 15 2.51 -30.14 -3.31
N ALA A 16 2.28 -30.47 -2.04
CA ALA A 16 0.94 -30.74 -1.51
C ALA A 16 0.03 -29.50 -1.58
N GLU A 17 0.56 -28.30 -1.32
CA GLU A 17 -0.19 -27.06 -1.47
C GLU A 17 -0.50 -26.77 -2.95
N LEU A 18 0.46 -27.00 -3.85
CA LEU A 18 0.23 -26.90 -5.30
C LEU A 18 -0.74 -27.97 -5.83
N ASP A 19 -0.87 -29.13 -5.17
CA ASP A 19 -1.85 -30.18 -5.51
C ASP A 19 -3.30 -29.74 -5.26
N ARG A 20 -3.55 -28.73 -4.43
CA ARG A 20 -4.89 -28.19 -4.19
C ARG A 20 -5.44 -27.38 -5.37
N TYR A 21 -4.57 -26.84 -6.22
CA TYR A 21 -4.95 -25.93 -7.31
C TYR A 21 -4.62 -26.47 -8.70
N ILE A 22 -3.56 -27.28 -8.82
CA ILE A 22 -3.11 -27.81 -10.11
C ILE A 22 -3.31 -29.32 -10.11
N VAL A 23 -3.94 -29.88 -11.15
CA VAL A 23 -4.09 -31.33 -11.28
C VAL A 23 -2.89 -31.91 -12.06
N GLY A 24 -2.27 -32.98 -11.55
CA GLY A 24 -1.14 -33.64 -12.21
C GLY A 24 0.17 -32.84 -12.17
N GLN A 25 0.91 -32.79 -13.28
CA GLN A 25 2.16 -32.02 -13.43
C GLN A 25 3.23 -32.24 -12.34
N LYS A 26 3.34 -33.48 -11.81
CA LYS A 26 4.19 -33.83 -10.66
C LYS A 26 5.65 -33.39 -10.82
N ALA A 27 6.22 -33.54 -12.02
CA ALA A 27 7.60 -33.16 -12.30
C ALA A 27 7.81 -31.64 -12.19
N ALA A 28 6.91 -30.84 -12.79
CA ALA A 28 6.97 -29.39 -12.73
C ALA A 28 6.80 -28.88 -11.29
N LYS A 29 5.83 -29.42 -10.53
CA LYS A 29 5.64 -29.08 -9.11
C LYS A 29 6.86 -29.37 -8.26
N ARG A 30 7.47 -30.55 -8.45
CA ARG A 30 8.70 -30.91 -7.75
C ARG A 30 9.85 -29.96 -8.10
N ALA A 31 10.00 -29.59 -9.37
CA ALA A 31 11.04 -28.66 -9.81
C ALA A 31 10.89 -27.28 -9.15
N VAL A 32 9.69 -26.70 -9.16
CA VAL A 32 9.44 -25.40 -8.53
C VAL A 32 9.57 -25.44 -7.01
N ALA A 33 9.14 -26.54 -6.38
CA ALA A 33 9.28 -26.73 -4.94
C ALA A 33 10.76 -26.80 -4.50
N ILE A 34 11.59 -27.49 -5.29
CA ILE A 34 13.04 -27.54 -5.05
C ILE A 34 13.68 -26.17 -5.26
N ALA A 35 13.32 -25.44 -6.32
CA ALA A 35 13.86 -24.11 -6.56
C ALA A 35 13.52 -23.13 -5.43
N LEU A 36 12.25 -23.11 -4.98
CA LEU A 36 11.83 -22.28 -3.85
C LEU A 36 12.57 -22.67 -2.56
N ARG A 37 12.69 -23.96 -2.25
CA ARG A 37 13.43 -24.43 -1.08
C ARG A 37 14.91 -24.09 -1.14
N ASN A 38 15.54 -24.16 -2.31
CA ASN A 38 16.95 -23.79 -2.48
C ASN A 38 17.16 -22.30 -2.26
N ARG A 39 16.20 -21.46 -2.66
CA ARG A 39 16.24 -20.01 -2.39
C ARG A 39 16.26 -19.73 -0.89
N TYR A 40 15.38 -20.38 -0.14
CA TYR A 40 15.39 -20.29 1.32
C TYR A 40 16.70 -20.78 1.94
N ARG A 41 17.18 -21.96 1.50
CA ARG A 41 18.46 -22.50 1.98
C ARG A 41 19.62 -21.54 1.72
N ARG A 42 19.63 -20.84 0.58
CA ARG A 42 20.64 -19.82 0.26
C ARG A 42 20.62 -18.68 1.27
N GLN A 43 19.45 -18.19 1.68
CA GLN A 43 19.34 -17.11 2.68
C GLN A 43 19.87 -17.51 4.06
N MET A 44 19.96 -18.81 4.36
CA MET A 44 20.53 -19.32 5.61
C MET A 44 22.06 -19.42 5.60
N LEU A 45 22.71 -19.17 4.46
CA LEU A 45 24.17 -19.23 4.33
C LEU A 45 24.80 -17.88 4.70
N PRO A 46 26.09 -17.85 5.07
CA PRO A 46 26.84 -16.60 5.21
C PRO A 46 26.85 -15.79 3.91
N ALA A 47 26.83 -14.46 4.01
CA ALA A 47 26.71 -13.54 2.87
C ALA A 47 27.71 -13.84 1.74
N GLU A 48 28.97 -14.13 2.09
CA GLU A 48 30.04 -14.49 1.14
C GLU A 48 29.66 -15.71 0.28
N GLN A 49 28.99 -16.71 0.85
CA GLN A 49 28.57 -17.91 0.12
C GLN A 49 27.28 -17.68 -0.68
N GLN A 50 26.48 -16.68 -0.33
CA GLN A 50 25.24 -16.38 -1.04
C GLN A 50 25.50 -15.81 -2.44
N GLU A 51 26.57 -15.04 -2.60
CA GLU A 51 26.95 -14.42 -3.88
C GLU A 51 27.35 -15.47 -4.92
N ASP A 52 28.03 -16.54 -4.49
CA ASP A 52 28.47 -17.64 -5.37
C ASP A 52 27.32 -18.56 -5.82
N ILE A 53 26.17 -18.50 -5.16
CA ILE A 53 25.02 -19.39 -5.44
C ILE A 53 24.00 -18.66 -6.30
N ILE A 54 24.05 -18.93 -7.60
CA ILE A 54 23.08 -18.41 -8.57
C ILE A 54 21.74 -19.17 -8.46
N PRO A 55 20.59 -18.47 -8.49
CA PRO A 55 19.28 -19.11 -8.54
C PRO A 55 19.15 -20.11 -9.69
N LYS A 56 18.52 -21.25 -9.43
CA LYS A 56 18.24 -22.26 -10.45
C LYS A 56 16.96 -21.89 -11.22
N ASN A 57 17.13 -21.22 -12.36
CA ASN A 57 16.03 -20.91 -13.27
C ASN A 57 15.38 -22.20 -13.80
N ILE A 58 14.08 -22.14 -14.09
CA ILE A 58 13.29 -23.28 -14.54
C ILE A 58 12.77 -23.02 -15.95
N LEU A 59 13.04 -23.95 -16.87
CA LEU A 59 12.42 -23.99 -18.19
C LEU A 59 11.29 -25.02 -18.18
N MET A 60 10.05 -24.57 -18.38
CA MET A 60 8.88 -25.46 -18.47
C MET A 60 8.54 -25.75 -19.93
N ILE A 61 8.63 -27.01 -20.34
CA ILE A 61 8.29 -27.46 -21.70
C ILE A 61 6.98 -28.24 -21.67
N GLY A 62 6.04 -27.88 -22.55
CA GLY A 62 4.76 -28.58 -22.70
C GLY A 62 3.78 -27.77 -23.56
N PRO A 63 2.64 -28.36 -23.97
CA PRO A 63 1.63 -27.66 -24.75
C PRO A 63 0.97 -26.52 -23.97
N THR A 64 0.22 -25.66 -24.65
CA THR A 64 -0.58 -24.62 -23.99
C THR A 64 -1.70 -25.26 -23.14
N GLY A 65 -2.19 -24.54 -22.13
CA GLY A 65 -3.32 -24.99 -21.30
C GLY A 65 -3.01 -26.06 -20.24
N VAL A 66 -1.81 -26.63 -20.17
CA VAL A 66 -1.46 -27.67 -19.16
C VAL A 66 -1.17 -27.15 -17.75
N GLY A 67 -1.30 -25.85 -17.51
CA GLY A 67 -1.12 -25.23 -16.19
C GLY A 67 0.27 -24.66 -15.89
N LYS A 68 1.16 -24.47 -16.89
CA LYS A 68 2.52 -23.91 -16.68
C LYS A 68 2.49 -22.56 -15.93
N THR A 69 1.68 -21.62 -16.42
CA THR A 69 1.51 -20.29 -15.81
C THR A 69 0.84 -20.38 -14.44
N GLU A 70 -0.10 -21.31 -14.24
CA GLU A 70 -0.80 -21.47 -12.96
C GLU A 70 0.14 -22.01 -11.87
N ILE A 71 1.03 -22.95 -12.21
CA ILE A 71 2.08 -23.41 -11.28
C ILE A 71 2.95 -22.24 -10.82
N ALA A 72 3.42 -21.38 -11.74
CA ALA A 72 4.25 -20.24 -11.40
C ALA A 72 3.49 -19.18 -10.56
N ARG A 73 2.24 -18.88 -10.93
CA ARG A 73 1.37 -17.95 -10.19
C ARG A 73 1.11 -18.44 -8.78
N ARG A 74 0.76 -19.72 -8.61
CA ARG A 74 0.49 -20.32 -7.28
C ARG A 74 1.74 -20.42 -6.44
N LEU A 75 2.89 -20.73 -7.04
CA LEU A 75 4.17 -20.69 -6.35
C LEU A 75 4.47 -19.29 -5.80
N ALA A 76 4.22 -18.24 -6.59
CA ALA A 76 4.47 -16.87 -6.15
C ALA A 76 3.50 -16.42 -5.05
N GLN A 77 2.21 -16.76 -5.19
CA GLN A 77 1.21 -16.52 -4.14
C GLN A 77 1.57 -17.25 -2.84
N LEU A 78 1.97 -18.52 -2.97
CA LEU A 78 2.44 -19.30 -1.84
C LEU A 78 3.61 -18.57 -1.19
N ALA A 79 4.66 -18.22 -1.95
CA ALA A 79 5.85 -17.53 -1.46
C ALA A 79 5.67 -16.04 -1.09
N ARG A 80 4.46 -15.48 -1.20
CA ARG A 80 4.19 -14.03 -1.09
C ARG A 80 5.20 -13.18 -1.88
N ALA A 81 5.65 -13.72 -3.00
CA ALA A 81 6.68 -13.15 -3.83
C ALA A 81 6.07 -12.19 -4.86
N PRO A 82 6.73 -11.07 -5.18
CA PRO A 82 6.40 -10.27 -6.34
C PRO A 82 6.43 -11.13 -7.60
N PHE A 83 5.39 -11.04 -8.43
CA PHE A 83 5.22 -11.88 -9.60
C PHE A 83 4.80 -11.07 -10.82
N ILE A 84 5.43 -11.33 -11.95
CA ILE A 84 5.03 -10.79 -13.24
C ILE A 84 5.01 -11.86 -14.33
N LYS A 85 3.99 -11.82 -15.18
CA LYS A 85 3.90 -12.62 -16.42
C LYS A 85 4.19 -11.71 -17.60
N ILE A 86 5.13 -12.11 -18.45
CA ILE A 86 5.51 -11.35 -19.64
C ILE A 86 5.62 -12.30 -20.82
N GLU A 87 5.15 -11.87 -21.99
CA GLU A 87 5.28 -12.62 -23.25
C GLU A 87 6.58 -12.20 -23.92
N ALA A 88 7.43 -13.15 -24.25
CA ALA A 88 8.77 -12.88 -24.80
C ALA A 88 8.71 -12.13 -26.16
N THR A 89 7.65 -12.35 -26.93
CA THR A 89 7.41 -11.73 -28.24
C THR A 89 7.24 -10.21 -28.18
N LYS A 90 6.86 -9.64 -27.02
CA LYS A 90 6.71 -8.19 -26.80
C LYS A 90 8.01 -7.40 -26.95
N PHE A 91 9.15 -8.09 -26.90
CA PHE A 91 10.48 -7.50 -27.03
C PHE A 91 11.08 -7.67 -28.43
N THR A 92 10.41 -8.40 -29.33
CA THR A 92 10.94 -8.76 -30.65
C THR A 92 10.05 -8.34 -31.82
N GLU A 93 8.89 -7.74 -31.57
CA GLU A 93 7.95 -7.37 -32.64
C GLU A 93 8.43 -6.15 -33.46
N VAL A 94 8.27 -6.23 -34.78
CA VAL A 94 8.87 -5.34 -35.79
C VAL A 94 8.31 -3.92 -35.68
N GLY A 95 9.02 -3.01 -35.01
CA GLY A 95 8.62 -1.60 -34.85
C GLY A 95 9.55 -0.78 -33.94
N TYR A 96 9.62 0.52 -34.19
CA TYR A 96 10.78 1.43 -34.02
C TYR A 96 11.36 1.66 -32.61
N VAL A 97 10.76 1.18 -31.51
CA VAL A 97 11.41 1.09 -30.19
C VAL A 97 10.71 -0.04 -29.45
N GLY A 98 11.29 -1.25 -29.45
CA GLY A 98 10.77 -2.34 -28.63
C GLY A 98 10.63 -1.91 -27.17
N ARG A 99 9.70 -2.49 -26.42
CA ARG A 99 9.66 -2.25 -24.97
C ARG A 99 11.04 -2.57 -24.39
N ASP A 100 11.51 -1.73 -23.48
CA ASP A 100 12.78 -1.94 -22.81
C ASP A 100 12.71 -3.19 -21.92
N VAL A 101 13.70 -4.08 -22.01
CA VAL A 101 13.78 -5.29 -21.17
C VAL A 101 13.84 -4.96 -19.68
N ASP A 102 14.37 -3.79 -19.31
CA ASP A 102 14.41 -3.35 -17.92
C ASP A 102 13.01 -2.99 -17.39
N SER A 103 12.03 -2.74 -18.28
CA SER A 103 10.63 -2.57 -17.87
C SER A 103 10.07 -3.79 -17.14
N MET A 104 10.59 -4.99 -17.44
CA MET A 104 10.19 -6.23 -16.74
C MET A 104 10.48 -6.14 -15.24
N ILE A 105 11.66 -5.62 -14.90
CA ILE A 105 12.11 -5.48 -13.51
C ILE A 105 11.44 -4.27 -12.86
N ARG A 106 11.27 -3.15 -13.59
CA ARG A 106 10.53 -1.98 -13.09
C ARG A 106 9.09 -2.34 -12.69
N ASP A 107 8.39 -3.09 -13.53
CA ASP A 107 7.03 -3.55 -13.24
C ASP A 107 7.00 -4.53 -12.05
N LEU A 108 8.02 -5.40 -11.93
CA LEU A 108 8.15 -6.31 -10.78
C LEU A 108 8.37 -5.55 -9.47
N VAL A 109 9.22 -4.52 -9.45
CA VAL A 109 9.42 -3.64 -8.29
C VAL A 109 8.14 -2.90 -7.93
N ALA A 110 7.37 -2.43 -8.92
CA ALA A 110 6.08 -1.79 -8.66
C ALA A 110 5.06 -2.77 -8.04
N VAL A 111 5.08 -4.05 -8.43
CA VAL A 111 4.30 -5.10 -7.75
C VAL A 111 4.78 -5.28 -6.30
N ALA A 112 6.10 -5.36 -6.07
CA ALA A 112 6.66 -5.51 -4.73
C ALA A 112 6.28 -4.33 -3.81
N TYR A 113 6.37 -3.10 -4.33
CA TYR A 113 6.01 -1.88 -3.61
C TYR A 113 4.58 -1.94 -3.09
N ARG A 114 3.62 -2.32 -3.93
CA ARG A 114 2.21 -2.46 -3.52
C ARG A 114 2.01 -3.51 -2.43
N ILE A 115 2.76 -4.62 -2.48
CA ILE A 115 2.68 -5.66 -1.45
C ILE A 115 3.21 -5.12 -0.11
N VAL A 116 4.38 -4.48 -0.12
CA VAL A 116 4.99 -3.90 1.09
C VAL A 116 4.12 -2.78 1.66
N GLU A 117 3.63 -1.88 0.81
CA GLU A 117 2.76 -0.78 1.20
C GLU A 117 1.49 -1.29 1.88
N ALA A 118 0.84 -2.31 1.32
CA ALA A 118 -0.34 -2.93 1.93
C ALA A 118 -0.03 -3.55 3.30
N GLU A 119 1.10 -4.26 3.43
CA GLU A 119 1.52 -4.86 4.70
C GLU A 119 1.83 -3.81 5.78
N LYS A 120 2.56 -2.75 5.42
CA LYS A 120 2.86 -1.62 6.31
C LYS A 120 1.62 -0.83 6.71
N THR A 121 0.68 -0.65 5.77
CA THR A 121 -0.60 0.00 6.05
C THR A 121 -1.38 -0.77 7.11
N GLU A 122 -1.47 -2.10 6.97
CA GLU A 122 -2.16 -2.96 7.95
C GLU A 122 -1.43 -2.98 9.31
N GLU A 123 -0.10 -2.96 9.33
CA GLU A 123 0.71 -2.88 10.56
C GLU A 123 0.42 -1.59 11.34
N ILE A 124 0.28 -0.46 10.64
CA ILE A 124 0.07 0.87 11.23
C ILE A 124 -1.41 1.15 11.52
N ARG A 125 -2.34 0.42 10.88
CA ARG A 125 -3.79 0.63 10.98
C ARG A 125 -4.33 0.80 12.42
N PRO A 126 -3.92 0.00 13.43
CA PRO A 126 -4.40 0.20 14.80
C PRO A 126 -3.98 1.55 15.41
N ARG A 127 -2.77 2.01 15.10
CA ARG A 127 -2.25 3.31 15.54
C ARG A 127 -2.95 4.45 14.80
N ALA A 128 -3.17 4.28 13.49
CA ALA A 128 -3.92 5.23 12.68
C ALA A 128 -5.37 5.37 13.15
N ALA A 129 -6.03 4.27 13.52
CA ALA A 129 -7.38 4.29 14.07
C ALA A 129 -7.46 5.10 15.38
N GLY A 130 -6.44 5.00 16.24
CA GLY A 130 -6.33 5.83 17.44
C GLY A 130 -6.26 7.33 17.12
N GLN A 131 -5.48 7.72 16.11
CA GLN A 131 -5.38 9.13 15.70
C GLN A 131 -6.63 9.63 14.98
N ALA A 132 -7.28 8.77 14.18
CA ALA A 132 -8.57 9.06 13.56
C ALA A 132 -9.63 9.40 14.61
N VAL A 133 -9.68 8.63 15.71
CA VAL A 133 -10.57 8.92 16.85
C VAL A 133 -10.25 10.27 17.48
N GLU A 134 -8.98 10.61 17.70
CA GLU A 134 -8.62 11.93 18.25
C GLU A 134 -9.08 13.08 17.34
N ARG A 135 -8.97 12.92 16.02
CA ARG A 135 -9.43 13.92 15.05
C ARG A 135 -10.95 14.06 15.05
N ILE A 136 -11.69 12.96 15.22
CA ILE A 136 -13.15 12.98 15.41
C ILE A 136 -13.50 13.71 16.72
N LEU A 137 -12.76 13.47 17.80
CA LEU A 137 -12.96 14.16 19.07
C LEU A 137 -12.71 15.67 18.97
N ASP A 138 -11.73 16.10 18.18
CA ASP A 138 -11.48 17.52 17.94
C ASP A 138 -12.66 18.21 17.24
N ILE A 139 -13.38 17.49 16.37
CA ILE A 139 -14.60 17.98 15.71
C ILE A 139 -15.78 18.02 16.69
N LEU A 140 -16.01 16.95 17.45
CA LEU A 140 -17.17 16.82 18.35
C LEU A 140 -17.06 17.64 19.64
N VAL A 141 -15.85 17.78 20.14
CA VAL A 141 -15.53 18.50 21.39
C VAL A 141 -14.90 19.85 21.07
N ALA A 142 -14.94 20.28 19.80
CA ALA A 142 -14.40 21.55 19.33
C ALA A 142 -14.66 22.65 20.37
N PRO A 143 -13.65 23.45 20.74
CA PRO A 143 -13.79 24.47 21.76
C PRO A 143 -14.59 25.65 21.22
N GLU A 144 -15.88 25.47 20.94
CA GLU A 144 -16.80 26.59 20.67
C GLU A 144 -16.93 27.51 21.90
N SER A 145 -16.51 27.05 23.08
CA SER A 145 -16.60 27.78 24.35
C SER A 145 -15.30 28.50 24.76
N GLY A 146 -14.16 28.21 24.10
CA GLY A 146 -12.86 28.80 24.47
C GLY A 146 -12.49 30.07 23.71
N ARG A 147 -13.08 30.34 22.52
CA ARG A 147 -12.78 31.58 21.77
C ARG A 147 -13.80 32.69 22.00
N ARG A 148 -15.08 32.34 22.27
CA ARG A 148 -16.09 33.36 22.59
C ARG A 148 -15.98 33.93 24.00
N ALA A 149 -15.41 33.18 24.95
CA ALA A 149 -15.13 33.73 26.29
C ALA A 149 -13.96 34.73 26.30
N TYR A 150 -13.04 34.66 25.33
CA TYR A 150 -11.83 35.49 25.28
C TYR A 150 -11.89 36.62 24.24
N ALA A 151 -12.82 36.58 23.28
CA ALA A 151 -13.00 37.67 22.31
C ALA A 151 -13.63 38.95 22.92
N PHE A 152 -14.15 38.87 24.15
CA PHE A 152 -14.74 40.00 24.90
C PHE A 152 -14.10 40.21 26.28
N ALA A 153 -12.95 39.61 26.57
CA ALA A 153 -12.21 39.93 27.78
C ALA A 153 -11.49 41.28 27.57
N PRO A 154 -11.80 42.35 28.32
CA PRO A 154 -10.98 43.55 28.30
C PRO A 154 -9.56 43.15 28.72
N LEU A 155 -8.56 43.77 28.09
CA LEU A 155 -7.13 43.63 28.40
C LEU A 155 -6.91 43.63 29.92
N SER A 156 -6.89 42.43 30.50
CA SER A 156 -6.73 42.21 31.93
C SER A 156 -5.28 41.80 32.18
N PRO A 157 -4.68 42.17 33.32
CA PRO A 157 -3.24 42.04 33.54
C PRO A 157 -2.81 40.57 33.48
N GLU A 158 -1.67 40.29 32.85
CA GLU A 158 -1.16 38.93 32.54
C GLU A 158 -0.88 38.01 33.76
N ASN A 159 -1.28 38.35 34.99
CA ASN A 159 -0.94 37.59 36.20
C ASN A 159 -2.03 37.62 37.30
N ASP A 160 -3.32 37.56 36.94
CA ASP A 160 -4.40 37.45 37.93
C ASP A 160 -4.68 35.97 38.30
N PRO A 161 -4.43 35.53 39.55
CA PRO A 161 -4.65 34.15 39.98
C PRO A 161 -6.12 33.70 39.89
N GLU A 162 -7.10 34.61 39.90
CA GLU A 162 -8.51 34.24 39.66
C GLU A 162 -8.79 33.87 38.19
N VAL A 163 -8.07 34.47 37.24
CA VAL A 163 -8.18 34.16 35.81
C VAL A 163 -7.51 32.81 35.53
N GLU A 164 -6.34 32.56 36.13
CA GLU A 164 -5.62 31.29 36.01
C GLU A 164 -6.42 30.11 36.61
N GLN A 165 -7.11 30.32 37.74
CA GLN A 165 -7.96 29.29 38.34
C GLN A 165 -9.20 28.97 37.48
N LYS A 166 -9.89 30.00 36.96
CA LYS A 166 -11.02 29.80 36.03
C LYS A 166 -10.58 29.11 34.74
N GLU A 167 -9.40 29.41 34.25
CA GLU A 167 -8.79 28.72 33.11
C GLU A 167 -8.55 27.24 33.38
N ALA A 168 -8.03 26.90 34.56
CA ALA A 168 -7.79 25.51 34.95
C ALA A 168 -9.11 24.72 35.03
N ASP A 169 -10.16 25.29 35.62
CA ASP A 169 -11.47 24.65 35.77
C ASP A 169 -12.13 24.37 34.40
N VAL A 170 -12.05 25.33 33.47
CA VAL A 170 -12.58 25.16 32.11
C VAL A 170 -11.81 24.08 31.35
N ARG A 171 -10.47 24.05 31.47
CA ARG A 171 -9.63 22.99 30.86
C ARG A 171 -9.98 21.61 31.42
N GLU A 172 -10.21 21.50 32.73
CA GLU A 172 -10.60 20.24 33.36
C GLU A 172 -11.99 19.77 32.90
N ALA A 173 -12.96 20.68 32.80
CA ALA A 173 -14.29 20.37 32.28
C ALA A 173 -14.26 19.88 30.83
N ILE A 174 -13.45 20.51 29.97
CA ILE A 174 -13.25 20.09 28.58
C ILE A 174 -12.59 18.70 28.54
N ARG A 175 -11.59 18.45 29.37
CA ARG A 175 -10.92 17.13 29.46
C ARG A 175 -11.91 16.03 29.84
N ARG A 176 -12.70 16.23 30.89
CA ARG A 176 -13.72 15.26 31.34
C ARG A 176 -14.78 15.02 30.27
N ARG A 177 -15.19 16.06 29.52
CA ARG A 177 -16.10 15.91 28.38
C ARG A 177 -15.46 15.10 27.26
N ARG A 178 -14.21 15.38 26.92
CA ARG A 178 -13.45 14.66 25.88
C ARG A 178 -13.31 13.17 26.20
N GLU A 179 -13.00 12.83 27.45
CA GLU A 179 -12.89 11.43 27.90
C GLU A 179 -14.22 10.68 27.76
N ARG A 180 -15.34 11.28 28.19
CA ARG A 180 -16.68 10.67 28.00
C ARG A 180 -17.06 10.47 26.54
N VAL A 181 -16.79 11.47 25.69
CA VAL A 181 -17.09 11.37 24.26
C VAL A 181 -16.19 10.33 23.59
N ARG A 182 -14.92 10.21 24.01
CA ARG A 182 -14.01 9.15 23.54
C ARG A 182 -14.59 7.77 23.79
N GLU A 183 -15.06 7.48 24.99
CA GLU A 183 -15.69 6.19 25.31
C GLU A 183 -16.92 5.93 24.43
N GLN A 184 -17.75 6.94 24.18
CA GLN A 184 -18.93 6.82 23.31
C GLN A 184 -18.57 6.58 21.84
N VAL A 185 -17.53 7.23 21.31
CA VAL A 185 -17.05 7.01 19.94
C VAL A 185 -16.38 5.64 19.79
N VAL A 186 -15.60 5.21 20.77
CA VAL A 186 -14.93 3.90 20.75
C VAL A 186 -15.93 2.75 20.90
N SER A 187 -16.94 2.90 21.77
CA SER A 187 -18.00 1.89 21.96
C SER A 187 -19.02 1.80 20.81
N GLY A 188 -18.97 2.74 19.86
CA GLY A 188 -19.91 2.78 18.74
C GLY A 188 -21.26 3.42 19.05
N ALA A 189 -21.45 3.97 20.26
CA ALA A 189 -22.72 4.55 20.71
C ALA A 189 -23.16 5.80 19.91
N ARG A 190 -22.25 6.38 19.11
CA ARG A 190 -22.50 7.57 18.28
C ARG A 190 -22.30 7.32 16.78
N ASP A 191 -22.21 6.06 16.34
CA ASP A 191 -21.83 5.74 14.97
C ASP A 191 -22.75 6.34 13.92
N ASP A 192 -24.04 6.50 14.23
CA ASP A 192 -25.06 7.11 13.35
C ASP A 192 -25.05 8.66 13.33
N GLU A 193 -24.33 9.30 14.25
CA GLU A 193 -24.22 10.76 14.30
C GLU A 193 -23.44 11.25 13.07
N ARG A 194 -23.91 12.34 12.44
CA ARG A 194 -23.26 12.91 11.26
C ARG A 194 -22.29 14.00 11.66
N ILE A 195 -21.09 13.94 11.09
CA ILE A 195 -20.05 14.95 11.25
C ILE A 195 -19.56 15.42 9.89
N GLU A 196 -19.09 16.67 9.84
CA GLU A 196 -18.37 17.18 8.68
C GLU A 196 -16.88 16.92 8.86
N ILE A 197 -16.29 16.18 7.93
CA ILE A 197 -14.85 15.96 7.87
C ILE A 197 -14.29 16.61 6.61
N GLU A 198 -13.10 17.19 6.73
CA GLU A 198 -12.30 17.60 5.59
C GLU A 198 -11.51 16.39 5.10
N VAL A 199 -11.78 15.94 3.88
CA VAL A 199 -11.06 14.83 3.25
C VAL A 199 -10.21 15.41 2.13
N GLU A 200 -8.95 14.99 2.06
CA GLU A 200 -8.12 15.29 0.90
C GLU A 200 -8.69 14.55 -0.32
N GLU A 201 -9.32 15.26 -1.26
CA GLU A 201 -9.64 14.66 -2.55
C GLU A 201 -8.37 14.63 -3.39
N SER A 202 -7.94 13.41 -3.74
CA SER A 202 -7.06 13.23 -4.88
C SER A 202 -7.82 13.73 -6.11
N ALA A 203 -7.42 14.90 -6.62
CA ALA A 203 -8.05 15.56 -7.75
C ALA A 203 -8.40 14.54 -8.84
N SER A 204 -9.70 14.35 -9.07
CA SER A 204 -10.18 13.49 -10.15
C SER A 204 -9.67 14.05 -11.48
N PRO A 205 -9.10 13.25 -12.39
CA PRO A 205 -8.62 13.72 -13.70
C PRO A 205 -9.72 14.22 -14.65
N PHE A 206 -10.95 14.41 -14.16
CA PHE A 206 -12.14 14.69 -14.96
C PHE A 206 -12.21 16.11 -15.55
N VAL A 207 -11.14 16.89 -15.49
CA VAL A 207 -10.98 18.10 -16.31
C VAL A 207 -10.24 17.73 -17.61
N GLN A 208 -10.82 16.80 -18.35
CA GLN A 208 -10.64 16.67 -19.79
C GLN A 208 -12.04 16.72 -20.41
N ILE A 209 -12.15 17.27 -21.62
CA ILE A 209 -13.35 17.31 -22.48
C ILE A 209 -14.23 18.56 -22.33
N PHE A 210 -13.66 19.75 -22.55
CA PHE A 210 -14.40 20.84 -23.23
C PHE A 210 -13.45 21.68 -24.11
N SER A 211 -12.90 21.07 -25.17
CA SER A 211 -12.59 21.76 -26.43
C SER A 211 -12.39 20.70 -27.54
N PRO A 212 -13.10 20.75 -28.68
CA PRO A 212 -13.02 19.68 -29.68
C PRO A 212 -11.81 19.79 -30.63
N HIS A 213 -10.90 20.75 -30.47
CA HIS A 213 -9.84 20.97 -31.47
C HIS A 213 -8.49 21.30 -30.85
N GLY A 214 -7.60 20.30 -30.88
CA GLY A 214 -6.14 20.45 -31.06
C GLY A 214 -5.35 21.05 -29.92
N LEU A 215 -4.57 20.21 -29.22
CA LEU A 215 -3.21 20.44 -28.71
C LEU A 215 -2.82 19.26 -27.80
N GLU A 216 -2.45 18.12 -28.39
CA GLU A 216 -2.09 16.89 -27.66
C GLU A 216 -0.65 16.90 -27.09
N GLU A 217 0.21 17.85 -27.45
CA GLU A 217 1.65 17.73 -27.16
C GLU A 217 2.25 18.85 -26.29
N MET A 218 1.53 19.95 -26.06
CA MET A 218 2.07 21.10 -25.30
C MET A 218 1.42 21.28 -23.90
N GLY A 219 0.37 20.53 -23.59
CA GLY A 219 -0.36 20.63 -22.32
C GLY A 219 0.28 19.87 -21.15
N LEU A 220 1.08 18.83 -21.43
CA LEU A 220 1.66 17.96 -20.40
C LEU A 220 2.86 18.62 -19.69
N ASP A 221 3.69 19.37 -20.41
CA ASP A 221 4.86 20.04 -19.82
C ASP A 221 4.49 21.33 -19.07
N ILE A 222 3.46 22.06 -19.52
CA ILE A 222 2.94 23.23 -18.81
C ILE A 222 2.22 22.80 -17.51
N ALA A 223 1.50 21.68 -17.54
CA ALA A 223 0.87 21.12 -16.33
C ALA A 223 1.91 20.68 -15.28
N ASN A 224 3.02 20.08 -15.71
CA ASN A 224 4.10 19.68 -14.80
C ASN A 224 4.93 20.87 -14.28
N GLN A 225 5.12 21.95 -15.06
CA GLN A 225 5.85 23.15 -14.61
C GLN A 225 5.00 24.14 -13.80
N LEU A 226 3.69 24.28 -14.07
CA LEU A 226 2.80 25.15 -13.29
C LEU A 226 2.08 24.43 -12.12
N GLY A 227 2.00 23.10 -12.16
CA GLY A 227 1.37 22.28 -11.12
C GLY A 227 2.21 22.11 -9.84
N GLY A 228 3.52 22.37 -9.91
CA GLY A 228 4.43 22.20 -8.76
C GLY A 228 4.26 23.21 -7.62
N ALA A 229 3.60 24.35 -7.88
CA ALA A 229 3.44 25.43 -6.90
C ALA A 229 1.98 25.81 -6.59
N PHE A 230 1.00 25.27 -7.33
CA PHE A 230 -0.43 25.60 -7.19
C PHE A 230 -1.36 24.38 -7.07
N ALA A 231 -0.83 23.16 -6.94
CA ALA A 231 -1.61 22.01 -6.48
C ALA A 231 -1.81 22.08 -4.96
N ASN A 232 -2.54 23.08 -4.49
CA ASN A 232 -3.14 23.01 -3.15
C ASN A 232 -4.06 21.78 -3.18
N ARG A 233 -3.74 20.80 -2.34
CA ARG A 233 -4.60 19.65 -2.04
C ARG A 233 -5.98 20.21 -1.70
N ALA A 234 -6.94 20.07 -2.61
CA ALA A 234 -8.28 20.56 -2.38
C ALA A 234 -8.93 19.64 -1.33
N SER A 235 -8.93 20.07 -0.08
CA SER A 235 -9.69 19.43 0.98
C SER A 235 -11.17 19.72 0.76
N ALA A 236 -11.96 18.69 0.48
CA ALA A 236 -13.41 18.83 0.35
C ALA A 236 -14.07 18.51 1.69
N LYS A 237 -15.00 19.36 2.13
CA LYS A 237 -15.85 19.07 3.28
C LYS A 237 -16.91 18.07 2.87
N ARG A 238 -16.96 16.93 3.57
CA ARG A 238 -17.96 15.89 3.38
C ARG A 238 -18.69 15.63 4.69
N SER A 239 -20.02 15.60 4.62
CA SER A 239 -20.86 15.17 5.75
C SER A 239 -21.04 13.65 5.67
N VAL A 240 -20.51 12.94 6.67
CA VAL A 240 -20.53 11.48 6.77
C VAL A 240 -20.91 11.06 8.18
N THR A 241 -21.28 9.80 8.37
CA THR A 241 -21.51 9.24 9.70
C THR A 241 -20.18 9.09 10.47
N ILE A 242 -20.22 9.04 11.80
CA ILE A 242 -19.02 8.80 12.61
C ILE A 242 -18.39 7.44 12.27
N ALA A 243 -19.19 6.42 11.95
CA ALA A 243 -18.68 5.14 11.48
C ALA A 243 -17.87 5.27 10.18
N GLU A 244 -18.41 5.96 9.18
CA GLU A 244 -17.70 6.21 7.92
C GLU A 244 -16.47 7.10 8.12
N ALA A 245 -16.57 8.12 8.99
CA ALA A 245 -15.46 8.99 9.32
C ALA A 245 -14.30 8.22 9.96
N LYS A 246 -14.58 7.23 10.82
CA LYS A 246 -13.53 6.38 11.42
C LYS A 246 -12.74 5.67 10.34
N GLU A 247 -13.39 5.03 9.37
CA GLU A 247 -12.68 4.32 8.29
C GLU A 247 -11.90 5.30 7.40
N ILE A 248 -12.53 6.38 6.92
CA ILE A 248 -11.91 7.35 6.01
C ILE A 248 -10.67 8.00 6.67
N LEU A 249 -10.82 8.47 7.91
CA LEU A 249 -9.72 9.11 8.63
C LEU A 249 -8.64 8.10 9.02
N THR A 250 -8.99 6.84 9.32
CA THR A 250 -7.99 5.80 9.59
C THR A 250 -7.14 5.56 8.35
N GLU A 251 -7.73 5.47 7.16
CA GLU A 251 -6.97 5.31 5.92
C GLU A 251 -6.08 6.53 5.64
N GLU A 252 -6.58 7.75 5.87
CA GLU A 252 -5.82 8.98 5.66
C GLU A 252 -4.62 9.07 6.61
N GLU A 253 -4.84 8.82 7.91
CA GLU A 253 -3.77 8.84 8.91
C GLU A 253 -2.77 7.68 8.71
N ALA A 254 -3.24 6.50 8.28
CA ALA A 254 -2.36 5.40 7.93
C ALA A 254 -1.42 5.78 6.77
N ARG A 255 -1.95 6.39 5.71
CA ARG A 255 -1.14 6.86 4.56
C ARG A 255 -0.09 7.90 4.97
N LYS A 256 -0.43 8.83 5.87
CA LYS A 256 0.52 9.83 6.39
C LYS A 256 1.65 9.23 7.23
N MET A 257 1.38 8.13 7.91
CA MET A 257 2.35 7.45 8.77
C MET A 257 3.30 6.51 8.00
N ILE A 258 3.03 6.22 6.73
CA ILE A 258 3.89 5.37 5.91
C ILE A 258 5.14 6.14 5.46
N ASP A 259 6.31 5.61 5.80
CA ASP A 259 7.57 6.07 5.24
C ASP A 259 7.80 5.46 3.86
N ALA A 260 7.52 6.25 2.82
CA ALA A 260 7.69 5.84 1.43
C ALA A 260 9.13 5.40 1.10
N ALA A 261 10.15 5.98 1.75
CA ALA A 261 11.54 5.59 1.51
C ALA A 261 11.84 4.19 2.09
N SER A 262 11.33 3.91 3.29
CA SER A 262 11.41 2.56 3.88
C SER A 262 10.65 1.53 3.04
N VAL A 263 9.45 1.86 2.56
CA VAL A 263 8.66 0.96 1.69
C VAL A 263 9.42 0.68 0.39
N ALA A 264 9.98 1.71 -0.24
CA ALA A 264 10.75 1.55 -1.47
C ALA A 264 11.99 0.66 -1.28
N LYS A 265 12.73 0.86 -0.19
CA LYS A 265 13.91 0.04 0.14
C LYS A 265 13.53 -1.43 0.33
N GLU A 266 12.50 -1.70 1.12
CA GLU A 266 12.02 -3.07 1.36
C GLU A 266 11.45 -3.70 0.07
N ALA A 267 10.79 -2.92 -0.80
CA ALA A 267 10.30 -3.41 -2.08
C ALA A 267 11.41 -3.84 -3.04
N ILE A 268 12.53 -3.10 -3.06
CA ILE A 268 13.73 -3.47 -3.83
C ILE A 268 14.30 -4.77 -3.29
N GLU A 269 14.54 -4.85 -1.98
CA GLU A 269 15.08 -6.05 -1.33
C GLU A 269 14.17 -7.26 -1.58
N ARG A 270 12.85 -7.11 -1.47
CA ARG A 270 11.89 -8.18 -1.75
C ARG A 270 11.93 -8.62 -3.21
N THR A 271 12.11 -7.69 -4.15
CA THR A 271 12.24 -8.01 -5.58
C THR A 271 13.51 -8.82 -5.85
N GLU A 272 14.65 -8.40 -5.30
CA GLU A 272 15.93 -9.11 -5.42
C GLU A 272 15.87 -10.51 -4.76
N GLN A 273 15.37 -10.57 -3.54
CA GLN A 273 15.45 -11.75 -2.70
C GLN A 273 14.32 -12.75 -2.93
N THR A 274 13.14 -12.33 -3.38
CA THR A 274 11.97 -13.20 -3.56
C THR A 274 11.24 -13.07 -4.89
N GLY A 275 11.54 -12.05 -5.72
CA GLY A 275 10.87 -11.80 -7.00
C GLY A 275 10.89 -13.00 -7.96
N ILE A 276 9.79 -13.14 -8.72
CA ILE A 276 9.59 -14.20 -9.72
C ILE A 276 9.12 -13.57 -11.04
N VAL A 277 9.90 -13.80 -12.10
CA VAL A 277 9.53 -13.42 -13.47
C VAL A 277 9.13 -14.68 -14.24
N PHE A 278 7.94 -14.67 -14.84
CA PHE A 278 7.49 -15.72 -15.74
C PHE A 278 7.51 -15.22 -17.18
N LEU A 279 8.46 -15.75 -17.97
CA LEU A 279 8.56 -15.50 -19.40
C LEU A 279 7.77 -16.57 -20.16
N ASP A 280 6.66 -16.16 -20.77
CA ASP A 280 5.82 -17.01 -21.61
C ASP A 280 6.26 -16.94 -23.07
N GLU A 281 5.98 -17.99 -23.83
CA GLU A 281 6.25 -18.07 -25.27
C GLU A 281 7.73 -17.83 -25.67
N LEU A 282 8.67 -18.20 -24.80
CA LEU A 282 10.11 -18.05 -25.06
C LEU A 282 10.56 -18.84 -26.31
N ASP A 283 9.84 -19.90 -26.68
CA ASP A 283 10.10 -20.68 -27.89
C ASP A 283 9.88 -19.88 -29.18
N LYS A 284 9.10 -18.80 -29.15
CA LYS A 284 8.80 -17.95 -30.32
C LYS A 284 9.96 -17.06 -30.75
N ILE A 285 10.90 -16.80 -29.85
CA ILE A 285 12.06 -15.93 -30.09
C ILE A 285 13.36 -16.72 -30.30
N ALA A 286 13.32 -18.05 -30.25
CA ALA A 286 14.45 -18.89 -30.57
C ALA A 286 14.68 -18.92 -32.10
N GLY A 287 15.94 -18.72 -32.53
CA GLY A 287 16.33 -18.87 -33.93
C GLY A 287 16.04 -20.28 -34.43
N ARG A 288 15.56 -20.39 -35.67
CA ARG A 288 15.39 -21.68 -36.36
C ARG A 288 16.73 -22.26 -36.77
#